data_AF-A0A920T7T9-F1
#
_entry.id   AF-A0A920T7T9-F1
#
_cell.length_a   1.000
_cell.length_b   1.000
_cell.length_c   1.000
_cell.angle_alpha   90.00
_cell.angle_beta   90.00
_cell.angle_gamma   90.00
#
_symmetry.space_group_name_H-M   'P 1'
#
loop_
_entity.id
_entity.type
_entity.pdbx_description
1 polymer ?
#
loop_
_entity_poly.entity_id
_entity_poly.type
_entity_poly.pdbx_seq_one_letter_code
_entity_poly.pdbx_strand_id
1 'polypeptide(L)'
;MSFGEIKNNTLDNAVGRGIFATADTATIDLGTIENNTINRVFPWYRLGMDLRCRFPSLAATMIRNRVIGDSFSNIDTAGGITVLSSGGNLSLAIGQDDPAVPGALTLGNSFEGNIGSAIRVELQDNGTGQLAIRNNTIISTIDDLDPTTSVAGDAIHVSLVSANSSADATAVLQSSTISGNVIGDDSDPLLPLVNEGSGIVVRATEETTVQDLFISENTITGNLGDGILFSRSDNAVVAVVNPVTGQIHGVTINGNTITGHAGNGIAVAASGGNATQVGVELRGQRPHAGPAERNRPADCRRCRPCGRSQPQPG
;
A
#
# COMPACT_ATOMS: atom_id res chain seq x y z
N MET A 1 -26.05 -6.25 1.12
CA MET A 1 -25.68 -7.57 1.67
C MET A 1 -24.80 -7.33 2.87
N SER A 2 -25.15 -7.86 4.04
CA SER A 2 -24.34 -7.75 5.25
C SER A 2 -24.13 -9.14 5.85
N PHE A 3 -22.88 -9.52 6.12
CA PHE A 3 -22.53 -10.83 6.71
C PHE A 3 -22.25 -10.75 8.22
N GLY A 4 -21.85 -9.59 8.74
CA GLY A 4 -21.44 -9.40 10.13
C GLY A 4 -20.06 -9.97 10.41
N GLU A 5 -19.89 -11.30 10.35
CA GLU A 5 -18.62 -11.96 10.62
C GLU A 5 -18.39 -13.22 9.76
N ILE A 6 -17.17 -13.41 9.29
CA ILE A 6 -16.69 -14.65 8.65
C ILE A 6 -15.42 -15.06 9.40
N LYS A 7 -15.51 -16.04 10.30
CA LYS A 7 -14.38 -16.36 11.20
C LYS A 7 -14.11 -17.84 11.40
N ASN A 8 -12.84 -18.16 11.65
CA ASN A 8 -12.36 -19.49 12.02
C ASN A 8 -12.67 -20.60 10.99
N ASN A 9 -12.68 -20.25 9.71
CA ASN A 9 -12.89 -21.23 8.63
C ASN A 9 -11.55 -21.69 8.04
N THR A 10 -11.52 -22.94 7.60
CA THR A 10 -10.46 -23.46 6.73
C THR A 10 -11.04 -23.71 5.35
N LEU A 11 -10.62 -22.92 4.38
CA LEU A 11 -10.99 -23.02 2.98
C LEU A 11 -9.79 -23.63 2.25
N ASP A 12 -9.72 -24.95 2.24
CA ASP A 12 -8.60 -25.71 1.69
C ASP A 12 -8.96 -26.37 0.36
N ASN A 13 -8.03 -26.36 -0.59
CA ASN A 13 -8.16 -27.02 -1.89
C ASN A 13 -9.43 -26.62 -2.69
N ALA A 14 -9.86 -25.37 -2.56
CA ALA A 14 -10.95 -24.87 -3.37
C ALA A 14 -10.51 -24.80 -4.84
N VAL A 15 -11.26 -25.45 -5.74
CA VAL A 15 -11.12 -25.31 -7.20
C VAL A 15 -11.59 -23.92 -7.68
N GLY A 16 -11.99 -23.04 -6.76
CA GLY A 16 -12.46 -21.69 -7.04
C GLY A 16 -11.95 -20.70 -5.99
N ARG A 17 -12.55 -19.50 -5.96
CA ARG A 17 -12.22 -18.49 -4.96
C ARG A 17 -12.57 -19.00 -3.57
N GLY A 18 -11.72 -18.71 -2.57
CA GLY A 18 -12.02 -19.00 -1.17
C GLY A 18 -13.23 -18.20 -0.71
N ILE A 19 -13.13 -16.87 -0.79
CA ILE A 19 -14.25 -15.95 -0.51
C ILE A 19 -14.51 -15.11 -1.76
N PHE A 20 -15.77 -15.11 -2.22
CA PHE A 20 -16.22 -14.31 -3.34
C PHE A 20 -17.47 -13.52 -2.96
N ALA A 21 -17.41 -12.20 -3.12
CA ALA A 21 -18.58 -11.33 -3.00
C ALA A 21 -18.63 -10.37 -4.19
N THR A 22 -19.79 -10.27 -4.83
CA THR A 22 -20.00 -9.35 -5.94
C THR A 22 -21.36 -8.67 -5.90
N ALA A 23 -21.41 -7.40 -6.29
CA ALA A 23 -22.64 -6.63 -6.41
C ALA A 23 -22.51 -5.51 -7.45
N ASP A 24 -23.58 -5.29 -8.22
CA ASP A 24 -23.69 -4.23 -9.23
C ASP A 24 -24.59 -3.05 -8.80
N THR A 25 -25.45 -3.27 -7.80
CA THR A 25 -26.45 -2.28 -7.34
C THR A 25 -26.65 -2.27 -5.83
N ALA A 26 -26.05 -3.20 -5.08
CA ALA A 26 -26.24 -3.36 -3.65
C ALA A 26 -24.94 -3.16 -2.87
N THR A 27 -25.02 -2.48 -1.71
CA THR A 27 -23.88 -2.32 -0.81
C THR A 27 -23.41 -3.68 -0.31
N ILE A 28 -22.10 -3.91 -0.32
CA ILE A 28 -21.48 -5.08 0.30
C ILE A 28 -20.86 -4.62 1.61
N ASP A 29 -21.28 -5.25 2.71
CA ASP A 29 -20.63 -5.12 4.01
C ASP A 29 -20.29 -6.52 4.52
N LEU A 30 -19.03 -6.91 4.45
CA LEU A 30 -18.59 -8.22 4.93
C LEU A 30 -18.36 -8.23 6.44
N GLY A 31 -18.43 -7.07 7.10
CA GLY A 31 -18.04 -6.91 8.50
C GLY A 31 -16.62 -7.38 8.73
N THR A 32 -16.41 -8.26 9.71
CA THR A 32 -15.09 -8.76 10.09
C THR A 32 -14.83 -10.16 9.51
N ILE A 33 -13.74 -10.29 8.77
CA ILE A 33 -13.19 -11.56 8.27
C ILE A 33 -11.97 -11.88 9.12
N GLU A 34 -12.07 -12.87 10.00
CA GLU A 34 -11.06 -13.11 11.04
C GLU A 34 -10.61 -14.56 11.13
N ASN A 35 -9.29 -14.76 11.26
CA ASN A 35 -8.71 -16.06 11.61
C ASN A 35 -9.15 -17.20 10.66
N ASN A 36 -9.32 -16.88 9.38
CA ASN A 36 -9.58 -17.89 8.35
C ASN A 36 -8.25 -18.32 7.72
N THR A 37 -8.15 -19.60 7.39
CA THR A 37 -7.07 -20.13 6.54
C THR A 37 -7.62 -20.38 5.15
N ILE A 38 -7.05 -19.74 4.14
CA ILE A 38 -7.41 -19.86 2.74
C ILE A 38 -6.21 -20.46 2.03
N ASN A 39 -6.29 -21.75 1.71
CA ASN A 39 -5.21 -22.52 1.11
C ASN A 39 -5.61 -22.98 -0.30
N ARG A 40 -4.76 -22.65 -1.27
CA ARG A 40 -5.04 -22.86 -2.70
C ARG A 40 -3.93 -23.69 -3.34
N VAL A 41 -4.13 -25.01 -3.38
CA VAL A 41 -3.17 -26.01 -3.87
C VAL A 41 -3.62 -26.68 -5.17
N PHE A 42 -4.64 -26.14 -5.86
CA PHE A 42 -5.11 -26.70 -7.12
C PHE A 42 -4.59 -25.91 -8.33
N PRO A 43 -4.00 -26.59 -9.33
CA PRO A 43 -3.65 -25.92 -10.56
C PRO A 43 -4.90 -25.47 -11.32
N TRP A 44 -4.76 -24.39 -12.09
CA TRP A 44 -5.74 -23.85 -13.06
C TRP A 44 -6.90 -22.95 -12.53
N TYR A 45 -6.94 -22.50 -11.26
CA TYR A 45 -8.05 -21.64 -10.77
C TYR A 45 -7.68 -20.52 -9.74
N ARG A 46 -8.63 -19.57 -9.61
CA ARG A 46 -8.49 -18.13 -9.29
C ARG A 46 -8.19 -17.72 -7.81
N LEU A 47 -8.05 -16.39 -7.63
CA LEU A 47 -7.89 -15.55 -6.42
C LEU A 47 -8.32 -16.15 -5.05
N GLY A 48 -7.57 -15.86 -3.98
CA GLY A 48 -7.91 -16.24 -2.59
C GLY A 48 -9.21 -15.62 -2.11
N MET A 49 -9.23 -14.29 -2.08
CA MET A 49 -10.41 -13.48 -1.83
C MET A 49 -10.62 -12.54 -3.01
N ASP A 50 -11.82 -12.55 -3.60
CA ASP A 50 -12.18 -11.69 -4.72
C ASP A 50 -13.45 -10.92 -4.37
N LEU A 51 -13.28 -9.63 -4.11
CA LEU A 51 -14.36 -8.74 -3.75
C LEU A 51 -14.57 -7.73 -4.87
N ARG A 52 -15.77 -7.71 -5.45
CA ARG A 52 -16.08 -6.81 -6.57
C ARG A 52 -17.33 -6.02 -6.28
N CYS A 53 -17.24 -4.70 -6.30
CA CYS A 53 -18.41 -3.86 -6.20
C CYS A 53 -18.40 -2.84 -7.33
N ARG A 54 -19.48 -2.79 -8.08
CA ARG A 54 -19.80 -1.70 -8.97
C ARG A 54 -21.04 -1.08 -8.39
N PHE A 55 -21.00 0.19 -7.99
CA PHE A 55 -22.14 0.94 -7.43
C PHE A 55 -23.08 0.11 -6.51
N PRO A 56 -23.03 0.15 -5.16
CA PRO A 56 -22.67 1.24 -4.27
C PRO A 56 -21.45 0.79 -3.44
N SER A 57 -21.39 1.08 -2.14
CA SER A 57 -20.20 0.89 -1.30
C SER A 57 -19.80 -0.56 -1.02
N LEU A 58 -18.50 -0.79 -0.78
CA LEU A 58 -17.92 -2.03 -0.27
C LEU A 58 -17.20 -1.75 1.05
N ALA A 59 -17.50 -2.53 2.09
CA ALA A 59 -16.81 -2.47 3.37
C ALA A 59 -16.36 -3.86 3.85
N ALA A 60 -15.13 -3.94 4.36
CA ALA A 60 -14.61 -5.15 5.01
C ALA A 60 -13.44 -4.83 5.95
N THR A 61 -13.36 -5.55 7.08
CA THR A 61 -12.17 -5.62 7.93
C THR A 61 -11.62 -7.03 7.92
N MET A 62 -10.36 -7.21 7.56
CA MET A 62 -9.70 -8.51 7.47
C MET A 62 -8.55 -8.57 8.46
N ILE A 63 -8.58 -9.45 9.45
CA ILE A 63 -7.54 -9.57 10.48
C ILE A 63 -7.19 -11.04 10.74
N ARG A 64 -5.92 -11.33 11.06
CA ARG A 64 -5.45 -12.70 11.42
C ARG A 64 -5.72 -13.78 10.36
N ASN A 65 -6.03 -13.44 9.13
CA ASN A 65 -6.23 -14.44 8.09
C ASN A 65 -4.89 -14.91 7.55
N ARG A 66 -4.85 -16.19 7.14
CA ARG A 66 -3.72 -16.77 6.43
C ARG A 66 -4.14 -17.08 5.00
N VAL A 67 -3.51 -16.44 4.02
CA VAL A 67 -3.79 -16.61 2.60
C VAL A 67 -2.56 -17.17 1.91
N ILE A 68 -2.63 -18.44 1.55
CA ILE A 68 -1.53 -19.22 0.99
C ILE A 68 -1.84 -19.51 -0.47
N GLY A 69 -0.90 -19.18 -1.35
CA GLY A 69 -0.86 -19.70 -2.71
C GLY A 69 0.18 -20.83 -2.82
N ASP A 70 -0.08 -21.79 -3.69
CA ASP A 70 0.90 -22.81 -4.07
C ASP A 70 1.76 -22.31 -5.24
N SER A 71 3.07 -22.19 -5.01
CA SER A 71 4.06 -21.72 -5.98
C SER A 71 4.33 -22.68 -7.14
N PHE A 72 3.96 -23.96 -7.03
CA PHE A 72 4.27 -24.98 -8.04
C PHE A 72 3.10 -25.33 -8.95
N SER A 73 1.87 -25.13 -8.49
CA SER A 73 0.66 -25.55 -9.22
C SER A 73 -0.18 -24.38 -9.72
N ASN A 74 -0.09 -23.22 -9.07
CA ASN A 74 -0.86 -22.06 -9.46
C ASN A 74 -0.16 -21.40 -10.65
N ILE A 75 -0.87 -21.19 -11.76
CA ILE A 75 -0.28 -20.72 -13.03
C ILE A 75 -1.07 -19.60 -13.70
N ASP A 76 -2.09 -19.03 -13.02
CA ASP A 76 -2.89 -17.95 -13.59
C ASP A 76 -3.44 -16.98 -12.52
N THR A 77 -2.94 -15.73 -12.51
CA THR A 77 -3.54 -14.48 -11.95
C THR A 77 -4.11 -14.52 -10.52
N ALA A 78 -3.74 -15.52 -9.73
CA ALA A 78 -4.42 -15.87 -8.50
C ALA A 78 -3.85 -15.10 -7.30
N GLY A 79 -4.07 -13.78 -7.27
CA GLY A 79 -3.78 -12.90 -6.15
C GLY A 79 -4.37 -13.36 -4.80
N GLY A 80 -3.78 -12.90 -3.72
CA GLY A 80 -4.20 -13.24 -2.35
C GLY A 80 -5.57 -12.65 -2.04
N ILE A 81 -5.63 -11.34 -1.91
CA ILE A 81 -6.86 -10.54 -1.87
C ILE A 81 -6.89 -9.65 -3.10
N THR A 82 -8.01 -9.65 -3.81
CA THR A 82 -8.29 -8.69 -4.87
C THR A 82 -9.60 -7.98 -4.57
N VAL A 83 -9.54 -6.64 -4.57
CA VAL A 83 -10.70 -5.79 -4.38
C VAL A 83 -10.82 -4.84 -5.55
N LEU A 84 -11.90 -4.96 -6.32
CA LEU A 84 -12.23 -4.06 -7.43
C LEU A 84 -13.47 -3.26 -7.05
N SER A 85 -13.36 -1.93 -7.01
CA SER A 85 -14.46 -1.05 -6.63
C SER A 85 -14.66 0.06 -7.65
N SER A 86 -15.79 0.07 -8.35
CA SER A 86 -16.18 1.12 -9.30
C SER A 86 -17.34 1.97 -8.74
N GLY A 87 -17.16 3.30 -8.77
CA GLY A 87 -18.16 4.31 -8.44
C GLY A 87 -18.45 4.56 -6.96
N GLY A 88 -18.85 3.55 -6.19
CA GLY A 88 -19.21 3.69 -4.78
C GLY A 88 -18.02 3.99 -3.84
N ASN A 89 -18.29 3.95 -2.53
CA ASN A 89 -17.25 4.10 -1.51
C ASN A 89 -16.67 2.75 -1.10
N LEU A 90 -15.35 2.59 -1.20
CA LEU A 90 -14.60 1.49 -0.62
C LEU A 90 -14.10 1.88 0.78
N SER A 91 -14.38 1.07 1.79
CA SER A 91 -13.77 1.17 3.12
C SER A 91 -13.17 -0.18 3.49
N LEU A 92 -11.85 -0.30 3.38
CA LEU A 92 -11.17 -1.58 3.49
C LEU A 92 -10.04 -1.51 4.51
N ALA A 93 -10.13 -2.35 5.53
CA ALA A 93 -9.03 -2.61 6.44
C ALA A 93 -8.48 -4.02 6.21
N ILE A 94 -7.18 -4.13 5.93
CA ILE A 94 -6.45 -5.40 5.84
C ILE A 94 -5.34 -5.34 6.87
N GLY A 95 -5.57 -6.03 7.98
CA GLY A 95 -4.78 -5.97 9.19
C GLY A 95 -5.05 -4.68 9.97
N GLN A 96 -4.65 -4.65 11.24
CA GLN A 96 -4.89 -3.55 12.17
C GLN A 96 -3.76 -3.43 13.20
N ASP A 97 -3.70 -2.29 13.88
CA ASP A 97 -2.90 -2.13 15.09
C ASP A 97 -3.61 -2.83 16.24
N ASP A 98 -2.85 -3.60 17.03
CA ASP A 98 -3.32 -4.13 18.29
C ASP A 98 -3.20 -3.05 19.39
N PRO A 99 -4.31 -2.52 19.94
CA PRO A 99 -4.23 -1.49 20.96
C PRO A 99 -3.52 -1.96 22.24
N ALA A 100 -3.49 -3.27 22.50
CA ALA A 100 -2.79 -3.84 23.64
C ALA A 100 -1.28 -4.00 23.39
N VAL A 101 -0.88 -4.16 22.12
CA VAL A 101 0.53 -4.28 21.71
C VAL A 101 0.76 -3.48 20.41
N PRO A 102 0.88 -2.14 20.48
CA PRO A 102 1.02 -1.31 19.29
C PRO A 102 2.20 -1.71 18.42
N GLY A 103 1.98 -1.81 17.10
CA GLY A 103 2.98 -2.25 16.11
C GLY A 103 3.20 -3.77 16.06
N ALA A 104 2.51 -4.56 16.87
CA ALA A 104 2.56 -6.02 16.74
C ALA A 104 1.73 -6.52 15.55
N LEU A 105 2.22 -7.59 14.93
CA LEU A 105 1.53 -8.30 13.83
C LEU A 105 0.34 -9.15 14.31
N THR A 106 -0.10 -9.01 15.56
CA THR A 106 -1.12 -9.87 16.19
C THR A 106 -2.50 -9.74 15.58
N LEU A 107 -2.82 -8.62 14.93
CA LEU A 107 -4.01 -8.43 14.10
C LEU A 107 -3.70 -8.44 12.60
N GLY A 108 -2.46 -8.69 12.24
CA GLY A 108 -1.98 -8.83 10.88
C GLY A 108 -2.53 -10.06 10.17
N ASN A 109 -2.63 -9.99 8.84
CA ASN A 109 -2.81 -11.18 8.01
C ASN A 109 -1.44 -11.66 7.50
N SER A 110 -1.36 -12.95 7.16
CA SER A 110 -0.18 -13.56 6.55
C SER A 110 -0.48 -13.96 5.10
N PHE A 111 0.37 -13.53 4.18
CA PHE A 111 0.29 -13.84 2.76
C PHE A 111 1.59 -14.50 2.32
N GLU A 112 1.47 -15.68 1.71
CA GLU A 112 2.61 -16.50 1.30
C GLU A 112 2.32 -17.15 -0.06
N GLY A 113 3.25 -17.09 -1.01
CA GLY A 113 3.13 -17.85 -2.27
C GLY A 113 2.06 -17.32 -3.24
N ASN A 114 1.60 -16.07 -3.09
CA ASN A 114 0.46 -15.56 -3.88
C ASN A 114 0.92 -15.07 -5.27
N ILE A 115 0.26 -15.56 -6.32
CA ILE A 115 0.56 -15.19 -7.72
C ILE A 115 -0.03 -13.83 -8.08
N GLY A 116 0.69 -13.06 -8.89
CA GLY A 116 0.36 -11.68 -9.16
C GLY A 116 0.67 -10.84 -7.91
N SER A 117 -0.35 -10.53 -7.10
CA SER A 117 -0.14 -9.78 -5.86
C SER A 117 -0.82 -10.39 -4.65
N ALA A 118 -0.20 -10.21 -3.47
CA ALA A 118 -0.82 -10.63 -2.21
C ALA A 118 -2.04 -9.76 -1.89
N ILE A 119 -1.94 -8.45 -2.08
CA ILE A 119 -3.06 -7.51 -1.93
C ILE A 119 -3.15 -6.65 -3.18
N ARG A 120 -4.24 -6.79 -3.94
CA ARG A 120 -4.61 -5.94 -5.06
C ARG A 120 -5.85 -5.14 -4.70
N VAL A 121 -5.78 -3.82 -4.86
CA VAL A 121 -6.93 -2.93 -4.76
C VAL A 121 -6.98 -2.04 -5.99
N GLU A 122 -8.09 -2.08 -6.72
CA GLU A 122 -8.34 -1.19 -7.84
C GLU A 122 -9.58 -0.34 -7.55
N LEU A 123 -9.38 0.97 -7.47
CA LEU A 123 -10.46 1.94 -7.51
C LEU A 123 -10.69 2.33 -8.96
N GLN A 124 -11.89 2.03 -9.44
CA GLN A 124 -12.18 2.12 -10.86
C GLN A 124 -13.21 3.20 -11.20
N ASP A 125 -13.13 3.70 -12.43
CA ASP A 125 -14.04 4.69 -13.00
C ASP A 125 -14.16 5.92 -12.06
N ASN A 126 -15.29 6.12 -11.40
CA ASN A 126 -15.53 7.23 -10.45
C ASN A 126 -15.56 6.78 -8.98
N GLY A 127 -14.92 5.66 -8.64
CA GLY A 127 -14.90 5.09 -7.29
C GLY A 127 -14.11 5.92 -6.28
N THR A 128 -14.61 6.03 -5.05
CA THR A 128 -13.86 6.64 -3.93
C THR A 128 -13.45 5.56 -2.94
N GLY A 129 -12.23 5.60 -2.38
CA GLY A 129 -11.76 4.57 -1.48
C GLY A 129 -10.90 5.07 -0.33
N GLN A 130 -11.08 4.43 0.82
CA GLN A 130 -10.24 4.57 2.00
C GLN A 130 -9.66 3.21 2.38
N LEU A 131 -8.32 3.13 2.45
CA LEU A 131 -7.60 1.91 2.73
C LEU A 131 -6.81 2.00 4.04
N ALA A 132 -6.81 0.89 4.76
CA ALA A 132 -6.07 0.69 6.00
C ALA A 132 -5.35 -0.65 5.90
N ILE A 133 -4.14 -0.67 5.33
CA ILE A 133 -3.35 -1.90 5.19
C ILE A 133 -2.25 -1.89 6.25
N ARG A 134 -2.47 -2.59 7.37
CA ARG A 134 -1.61 -2.48 8.54
C ARG A 134 -1.09 -3.81 9.05
N ASN A 135 0.17 -3.85 9.44
CA ASN A 135 0.78 -4.95 10.21
C ASN A 135 0.61 -6.34 9.57
N ASN A 136 0.57 -6.44 8.24
CA ASN A 136 0.54 -7.73 7.55
C ASN A 136 1.96 -8.26 7.30
N THR A 137 2.08 -9.57 7.17
CA THR A 137 3.29 -10.24 6.66
C THR A 137 3.03 -10.72 5.25
N ILE A 138 3.85 -10.30 4.29
CA ILE A 138 3.71 -10.65 2.88
C ILE A 138 5.06 -11.14 2.36
N ILE A 139 5.13 -12.40 1.97
CA ILE A 139 6.34 -13.05 1.48
C ILE A 139 6.04 -13.91 0.25
N SER A 140 7.06 -14.14 -0.57
CA SER A 140 7.00 -15.06 -1.71
C SER A 140 5.82 -14.81 -2.65
N THR A 141 5.48 -13.56 -2.99
CA THR A 141 4.60 -13.30 -4.14
C THR A 141 5.33 -13.61 -5.44
N ILE A 142 4.59 -14.11 -6.42
CA ILE A 142 5.12 -14.72 -7.64
C ILE A 142 4.55 -13.97 -8.84
N ASP A 143 5.38 -13.70 -9.85
CA ASP A 143 4.96 -13.15 -11.12
C ASP A 143 3.97 -14.11 -11.80
N ASP A 144 2.85 -13.58 -12.28
CA ASP A 144 1.89 -14.38 -13.05
C ASP A 144 2.33 -14.63 -14.50
N LEU A 145 3.51 -14.08 -14.88
CA LEU A 145 4.12 -14.17 -16.20
C LEU A 145 3.23 -13.64 -17.33
N ASP A 146 2.16 -12.92 -16.98
CA ASP A 146 1.26 -12.30 -17.93
C ASP A 146 1.71 -10.85 -18.16
N PRO A 147 2.31 -10.53 -19.32
CA PRO A 147 2.81 -9.18 -19.60
C PRO A 147 1.68 -8.14 -19.73
N THR A 148 0.41 -8.59 -19.73
CA THR A 148 -0.76 -7.72 -19.77
C THR A 148 -1.27 -7.33 -18.39
N THR A 149 -0.81 -7.99 -17.32
CA THR A 149 -1.15 -7.59 -15.95
C THR A 149 -0.15 -6.56 -15.43
N SER A 150 -0.64 -5.69 -14.54
CA SER A 150 0.21 -4.69 -13.88
C SER A 150 0.79 -5.19 -12.55
N VAL A 151 0.46 -6.43 -12.14
CA VAL A 151 0.64 -6.95 -10.78
C VAL A 151 1.68 -8.07 -10.73
N ALA A 152 2.77 -7.97 -11.49
CA ALA A 152 3.80 -9.00 -11.66
C ALA A 152 4.61 -9.29 -10.38
N GLY A 153 4.03 -10.01 -9.42
CA GLY A 153 4.69 -10.40 -8.16
C GLY A 153 4.65 -9.33 -7.07
N ASP A 154 3.83 -8.29 -7.17
CA ASP A 154 3.80 -7.20 -6.18
C ASP A 154 3.23 -7.65 -4.82
N ALA A 155 3.82 -7.22 -3.71
CA ALA A 155 3.23 -7.53 -2.41
C ALA A 155 1.90 -6.76 -2.18
N ILE A 156 1.93 -5.43 -2.29
CA ILE A 156 0.74 -4.58 -2.22
C ILE A 156 0.64 -3.75 -3.50
N HIS A 157 -0.45 -3.90 -4.25
CA HIS A 157 -0.72 -3.13 -5.46
C HIS A 157 -2.03 -2.35 -5.32
N VAL A 158 -1.96 -1.03 -5.35
CA VAL A 158 -3.11 -0.13 -5.37
C VAL A 158 -3.11 0.64 -6.68
N SER A 159 -4.22 0.58 -7.43
CA SER A 159 -4.37 1.31 -8.68
C SER A 159 -5.66 2.10 -8.76
N LEU A 160 -5.61 3.26 -9.44
CA LEU A 160 -6.76 4.08 -9.78
C LEU A 160 -6.83 4.16 -11.32
N VAL A 161 -7.81 3.47 -11.93
CA VAL A 161 -7.85 3.18 -13.38
C VAL A 161 -9.28 3.06 -13.92
N SER A 162 -9.48 3.05 -15.24
CA SER A 162 -10.80 2.74 -15.83
C SER A 162 -11.11 1.23 -15.86
N ALA A 163 -12.37 0.83 -15.60
CA ALA A 163 -12.85 -0.56 -15.66
C ALA A 163 -13.47 -0.94 -17.01
N ASN A 164 -12.92 -0.45 -18.12
CA ASN A 164 -13.51 -0.51 -19.48
C ASN A 164 -14.51 0.61 -19.83
N SER A 165 -14.44 1.76 -19.15
CA SER A 165 -15.14 2.98 -19.56
C SER A 165 -14.40 3.66 -20.73
N SER A 166 -15.15 4.30 -21.64
CA SER A 166 -14.56 5.19 -22.66
C SER A 166 -14.28 6.60 -22.13
N ALA A 167 -14.82 6.93 -20.96
CA ALA A 167 -14.51 8.15 -20.22
C ALA A 167 -13.41 7.86 -19.20
N ASP A 168 -12.49 8.81 -19.06
CA ASP A 168 -11.41 8.80 -18.08
C ASP A 168 -11.94 8.56 -16.65
N ALA A 169 -11.21 7.76 -15.89
CA ALA A 169 -11.48 7.54 -14.49
C ALA A 169 -11.24 8.82 -13.69
N THR A 170 -12.14 9.07 -12.76
CA THR A 170 -12.11 10.17 -11.78
C THR A 170 -12.03 9.63 -10.35
N ALA A 171 -11.59 8.38 -10.20
CA ALA A 171 -11.48 7.68 -8.93
C ALA A 171 -10.60 8.45 -7.92
N VAL A 172 -10.94 8.32 -6.64
CA VAL A 172 -10.28 9.03 -5.55
C VAL A 172 -9.84 8.05 -4.46
N LEU A 173 -8.54 7.93 -4.23
CA LEU A 173 -7.99 7.30 -3.04
C LEU A 173 -7.81 8.37 -1.97
N GLN A 174 -8.49 8.27 -0.85
CA GLN A 174 -8.49 9.30 0.20
C GLN A 174 -8.11 8.74 1.56
N SER A 175 -7.39 9.55 2.35
CA SER A 175 -7.12 9.32 3.78
C SER A 175 -6.69 7.88 4.09
N SER A 176 -5.76 7.36 3.29
CA SER A 176 -5.38 5.95 3.27
C SER A 176 -4.02 5.73 3.94
N THR A 177 -3.82 4.55 4.53
CA THR A 177 -2.58 4.19 5.20
C THR A 177 -2.11 2.81 4.79
N ILE A 178 -0.81 2.69 4.52
CA ILE A 178 -0.09 1.42 4.38
C ILE A 178 1.05 1.44 5.41
N SER A 179 0.89 0.76 6.53
CA SER A 179 1.85 0.89 7.64
C SER A 179 2.18 -0.37 8.41
N GLY A 180 3.39 -0.44 8.96
CA GLY A 180 3.81 -1.54 9.84
C GLY A 180 3.85 -2.92 9.18
N ASN A 181 3.73 -3.00 7.85
CA ASN A 181 3.77 -4.28 7.15
C ASN A 181 5.22 -4.79 7.07
N VAL A 182 5.38 -6.11 7.14
CA VAL A 182 6.64 -6.82 6.86
C VAL A 182 6.51 -7.45 5.48
N ILE A 183 7.33 -6.99 4.53
CA ILE A 183 7.22 -7.30 3.12
C ILE A 183 8.56 -7.86 2.61
N GLY A 184 8.53 -9.11 2.16
CA GLY A 184 9.69 -9.85 1.71
C GLY A 184 10.63 -10.24 2.86
N ASP A 185 11.68 -10.97 2.51
CA ASP A 185 12.70 -11.45 3.44
C ASP A 185 13.99 -11.74 2.63
N ASP A 186 15.12 -11.17 3.07
CA ASP A 186 16.46 -11.39 2.49
C ASP A 186 17.43 -12.08 3.46
N SER A 187 16.92 -12.56 4.60
CA SER A 187 17.76 -13.10 5.68
C SER A 187 18.41 -14.44 5.34
N ASP A 188 17.80 -15.23 4.44
CA ASP A 188 18.36 -16.48 3.94
C ASP A 188 18.51 -16.47 2.40
N PRO A 189 19.75 -16.37 1.87
CA PRO A 189 19.99 -16.40 0.43
C PRO A 189 19.72 -17.76 -0.24
N LEU A 190 19.51 -18.82 0.54
CA LEU A 190 19.22 -20.18 0.05
C LEU A 190 17.71 -20.50 0.00
N LEU A 191 16.90 -19.71 0.70
CA LEU A 191 15.43 -19.80 0.69
C LEU A 191 14.87 -18.40 0.43
N PRO A 192 15.01 -17.85 -0.79
CA PRO A 192 14.56 -16.50 -1.06
C PRO A 192 13.03 -16.46 -0.93
N LEU A 193 12.56 -16.03 0.24
CA LEU A 193 11.17 -15.67 0.51
C LEU A 193 10.85 -14.28 -0.08
N VAL A 194 11.48 -14.00 -1.23
CA VAL A 194 11.44 -12.74 -1.95
C VAL A 194 10.12 -12.62 -2.70
N ASN A 195 9.61 -11.41 -2.80
CA ASN A 195 8.53 -11.11 -3.73
C ASN A 195 9.14 -10.85 -5.12
N GLU A 196 8.60 -11.49 -6.15
CA GLU A 196 9.10 -11.37 -7.53
C GLU A 196 8.82 -10.00 -8.16
N GLY A 197 7.91 -9.22 -7.58
CA GLY A 197 7.60 -7.84 -7.97
C GLY A 197 8.08 -6.82 -6.94
N SER A 198 7.39 -5.70 -6.84
CA SER A 198 7.72 -4.62 -5.90
C SER A 198 7.07 -4.83 -4.53
N GLY A 199 7.60 -4.17 -3.50
CA GLY A 199 7.01 -4.22 -2.16
C GLY A 199 5.64 -3.54 -2.10
N ILE A 200 5.62 -2.22 -2.36
CA ILE A 200 4.38 -1.43 -2.39
C ILE A 200 4.30 -0.67 -3.70
N VAL A 201 3.21 -0.84 -4.43
CA VAL A 201 2.91 -0.15 -5.67
C VAL A 201 1.65 0.67 -5.51
N VAL A 202 1.73 1.96 -5.87
CA VAL A 202 0.57 2.84 -5.99
C VAL A 202 0.62 3.52 -7.35
N ARG A 203 -0.39 3.29 -8.19
CA ARG A 203 -0.50 3.85 -9.54
C ARG A 203 -1.79 4.64 -9.70
N ALA A 204 -1.68 5.88 -10.17
CA ALA A 204 -2.83 6.72 -10.51
C ALA A 204 -2.72 7.18 -11.97
N THR A 205 -3.72 6.90 -12.79
CA THR A 205 -3.73 7.28 -14.22
C THR A 205 -4.93 8.17 -14.53
N GLU A 206 -5.06 8.66 -15.77
CA GLU A 206 -6.25 9.39 -16.22
C GLU A 206 -6.55 10.66 -15.39
N GLU A 207 -7.79 10.91 -14.97
CA GLU A 207 -8.19 12.07 -14.15
C GLU A 207 -8.35 11.73 -12.65
N THR A 208 -7.69 10.66 -12.20
CA THR A 208 -7.81 10.16 -10.82
C THR A 208 -7.05 11.01 -9.80
N THR A 209 -7.40 10.88 -8.52
CA THR A 209 -6.78 11.65 -7.43
C THR A 209 -6.33 10.78 -6.27
N VAL A 210 -5.08 10.95 -5.83
CA VAL A 210 -4.59 10.42 -4.55
C VAL A 210 -4.56 11.55 -3.52
N GLN A 211 -5.27 11.39 -2.41
CA GLN A 211 -5.44 12.35 -1.34
C GLN A 211 -4.97 11.75 -0.01
N ASP A 212 -4.06 12.44 0.65
CA ASP A 212 -3.64 12.16 2.02
C ASP A 212 -3.23 10.68 2.27
N LEU A 213 -2.42 10.10 1.37
CA LEU A 213 -1.87 8.74 1.49
C LEU A 213 -0.62 8.74 2.39
N PHE A 214 -0.59 7.84 3.37
CA PHE A 214 0.54 7.67 4.28
C PHE A 214 1.13 6.25 4.16
N ILE A 215 2.39 6.15 3.73
CA ILE A 215 3.14 4.89 3.65
C ILE A 215 4.25 4.92 4.70
N SER A 216 4.09 4.22 5.81
CA SER A 216 4.97 4.42 6.95
C SER A 216 5.33 3.19 7.75
N GLU A 217 6.54 3.18 8.30
CA GLU A 217 6.97 2.16 9.27
C GLU A 217 6.86 0.72 8.74
N ASN A 218 6.90 0.54 7.41
CA ASN A 218 6.98 -0.78 6.80
C ASN A 218 8.44 -1.25 6.81
N THR A 219 8.64 -2.55 7.01
CA THR A 219 9.92 -3.23 6.76
C THR A 219 9.79 -3.93 5.42
N ILE A 220 10.54 -3.46 4.43
CA ILE A 220 10.46 -3.89 3.04
C ILE A 220 11.85 -4.38 2.64
N THR A 221 11.97 -5.66 2.31
CA THR A 221 13.26 -6.30 2.19
C THR A 221 13.30 -7.29 1.02
N GLY A 222 14.38 -7.33 0.25
CA GLY A 222 14.67 -8.45 -0.66
C GLY A 222 13.84 -8.57 -1.95
N ASN A 223 12.86 -7.69 -2.18
CA ASN A 223 12.00 -7.78 -3.39
C ASN A 223 12.80 -7.61 -4.70
N LEU A 224 12.39 -8.31 -5.76
CA LEU A 224 13.04 -8.22 -7.08
C LEU A 224 12.69 -6.92 -7.84
N GLY A 225 11.55 -6.31 -7.53
CA GLY A 225 11.14 -5.00 -8.02
C GLY A 225 11.65 -3.85 -7.14
N ASP A 226 10.92 -2.73 -7.15
CA ASP A 226 11.19 -1.60 -6.27
C ASP A 226 10.74 -1.91 -4.82
N GLY A 227 11.34 -1.28 -3.82
CA GLY A 227 10.81 -1.33 -2.45
C GLY A 227 9.42 -0.66 -2.38
N ILE A 228 9.37 0.61 -2.80
CA ILE A 228 8.12 1.36 -2.99
C ILE A 228 8.13 2.02 -4.37
N LEU A 229 7.09 1.80 -5.16
CA LEU A 229 6.81 2.50 -6.41
C LEU A 229 5.54 3.34 -6.27
N PHE A 230 5.69 4.65 -6.36
CA PHE A 230 4.58 5.57 -6.59
C PHE A 230 4.66 6.11 -8.01
N SER A 231 3.61 5.93 -8.81
CA SER A 231 3.55 6.56 -10.12
C SER A 231 2.21 7.23 -10.40
N ARG A 232 2.29 8.31 -11.17
CA ARG A 232 1.12 8.94 -11.78
C ARG A 232 1.32 9.26 -13.24
N SER A 233 0.27 9.14 -14.05
CA SER A 233 0.29 9.49 -15.47
C SER A 233 -0.90 10.37 -15.87
N ASP A 234 -0.89 10.84 -17.11
CA ASP A 234 -1.94 11.66 -17.73
C ASP A 234 -2.26 12.93 -16.93
N ASN A 235 -3.47 13.03 -16.40
CA ASN A 235 -3.96 14.18 -15.65
C ASN A 235 -4.07 13.90 -14.15
N ALA A 236 -3.61 12.73 -13.68
CA ALA A 236 -3.78 12.30 -12.31
C ALA A 236 -3.12 13.25 -11.32
N VAL A 237 -3.82 13.52 -10.21
CA VAL A 237 -3.47 14.55 -9.23
C VAL A 237 -3.12 13.92 -7.89
N VAL A 238 -2.16 14.54 -7.20
CA VAL A 238 -1.87 14.27 -5.80
C VAL A 238 -2.24 15.52 -5.01
N ALA A 239 -3.16 15.38 -4.05
CA ALA A 239 -3.75 16.52 -3.34
C ALA A 239 -3.71 16.35 -1.82
N VAL A 240 -3.67 17.47 -1.13
CA VAL A 240 -3.83 17.56 0.32
C VAL A 240 -5.23 18.06 0.59
N VAL A 241 -6.05 17.28 1.29
CA VAL A 241 -7.45 17.65 1.55
C VAL A 241 -7.72 17.69 3.05
N ASN A 242 -7.54 16.56 3.73
CA ASN A 242 -7.68 16.41 5.17
C ASN A 242 -6.49 15.61 5.72
N PRO A 243 -5.27 16.17 5.65
CA PRO A 243 -4.06 15.43 6.03
C PRO A 243 -4.08 15.08 7.51
N VAL A 244 -3.52 13.91 7.85
CA VAL A 244 -3.21 13.58 9.25
C VAL A 244 -2.21 14.58 9.82
N THR A 245 -2.16 14.71 11.15
CA THR A 245 -1.25 15.67 11.80
C THR A 245 0.19 15.47 11.32
N GLY A 246 0.75 16.55 10.77
CA GLY A 246 2.11 16.57 10.26
C GLY A 246 2.24 16.16 8.81
N GLN A 247 1.24 15.64 8.10
CA GLN A 247 1.31 15.45 6.64
C GLN A 247 1.11 16.80 5.93
N ILE A 248 2.00 17.14 5.00
CA ILE A 248 1.95 18.42 4.26
C ILE A 248 1.90 18.23 2.73
N HIS A 249 1.98 16.98 2.26
CA HIS A 249 1.85 16.60 0.85
C HIS A 249 0.83 15.48 0.71
N GLY A 250 0.22 15.35 -0.48
CA GLY A 250 -0.86 14.39 -0.70
C GLY A 250 -0.43 12.94 -0.58
N VAL A 251 0.88 12.66 -0.72
CA VAL A 251 1.48 11.38 -0.35
C VAL A 251 2.65 11.65 0.59
N THR A 252 2.78 10.88 1.67
CA THR A 252 3.96 10.90 2.54
C THR A 252 4.50 9.49 2.77
N ILE A 253 5.79 9.32 2.53
CA ILE A 253 6.54 8.09 2.79
C ILE A 253 7.47 8.37 3.97
N ASN A 254 7.25 7.70 5.10
CA ASN A 254 7.91 8.04 6.36
C ASN A 254 8.35 6.83 7.19
N GLY A 255 9.61 6.79 7.59
CA GLY A 255 10.08 5.84 8.60
C GLY A 255 10.06 4.37 8.18
N ASN A 256 10.00 4.07 6.87
CA ASN A 256 10.13 2.72 6.34
C ASN A 256 11.59 2.26 6.36
N THR A 257 11.81 0.98 6.63
CA THR A 257 13.10 0.29 6.43
C THR A 257 13.05 -0.40 5.08
N ILE A 258 13.95 -0.05 4.17
CA ILE A 258 13.92 -0.51 2.76
C ILE A 258 15.32 -1.00 2.38
N THR A 259 15.50 -2.31 2.18
CA THR A 259 16.84 -2.93 1.98
C THR A 259 16.82 -4.10 1.01
N GLY A 260 17.96 -4.38 0.37
CA GLY A 260 18.15 -5.63 -0.38
C GLY A 260 17.32 -5.79 -1.65
N HIS A 261 16.75 -4.72 -2.21
CA HIS A 261 15.96 -4.78 -3.45
C HIS A 261 16.84 -4.84 -4.70
N ALA A 262 16.38 -5.56 -5.73
CA ALA A 262 17.04 -5.55 -7.03
C ALA A 262 16.66 -4.30 -7.87
N GLY A 263 15.46 -3.75 -7.67
CA GLY A 263 15.04 -2.46 -8.21
C GLY A 263 15.50 -1.26 -7.37
N ASN A 264 14.78 -0.14 -7.46
CA ASN A 264 15.02 1.04 -6.62
C ASN A 264 14.48 0.81 -5.21
N GLY A 265 15.10 1.41 -4.19
CA GLY A 265 14.50 1.44 -2.85
C GLY A 265 13.14 2.16 -2.86
N ILE A 266 13.12 3.38 -3.38
CA ILE A 266 11.90 4.16 -3.62
C ILE A 266 11.97 4.73 -5.04
N ALA A 267 10.98 4.41 -5.87
CA ALA A 267 10.77 4.98 -7.18
C ALA A 267 9.54 5.90 -7.15
N VAL A 268 9.71 7.13 -7.64
CA VAL A 268 8.62 8.10 -7.77
C VAL A 268 8.62 8.61 -9.21
N ALA A 269 7.52 8.36 -9.92
CA ALA A 269 7.38 8.71 -11.33
C ALA A 269 6.13 9.57 -11.58
N ALA A 270 6.26 10.58 -12.43
CA ALA A 270 5.14 11.35 -12.94
C ALA A 270 5.30 11.60 -14.43
N SER A 271 4.24 11.38 -15.21
CA SER A 271 4.16 11.70 -16.64
C SER A 271 2.80 12.34 -16.96
N GLY A 272 2.67 12.95 -18.14
CA GLY A 272 1.42 13.58 -18.59
C GLY A 272 1.28 15.08 -18.30
N GLY A 273 0.09 15.62 -18.58
CA GLY A 273 -0.19 17.07 -18.64
C GLY A 273 -0.07 17.79 -17.30
N ASN A 274 -0.32 17.08 -16.19
CA ASN A 274 -0.25 17.63 -14.84
C ASN A 274 1.06 17.27 -14.10
N ALA A 275 2.13 16.89 -14.81
CA ALA A 275 3.38 16.36 -14.22
C ALA A 275 4.29 17.38 -13.50
N THR A 276 3.85 18.62 -13.26
CA THR A 276 4.72 19.72 -12.77
C THR A 276 5.20 19.56 -11.32
N GLN A 277 4.49 18.80 -10.48
CA GLN A 277 4.92 18.41 -9.13
C GLN A 277 4.38 17.02 -8.77
N VAL A 278 5.21 16.10 -8.26
CA VAL A 278 4.74 14.74 -7.96
C VAL A 278 3.83 14.69 -6.72
N GLY A 279 3.94 15.66 -5.81
CA GLY A 279 3.09 15.74 -4.61
C GLY A 279 3.43 14.69 -3.53
N VAL A 280 4.64 14.11 -3.59
CA VAL A 280 5.14 13.09 -2.66
C VAL A 280 6.19 13.70 -1.74
N GLU A 281 6.08 13.41 -0.44
CA GLU A 281 7.07 13.75 0.56
C GLU A 281 7.82 12.51 1.06
N LEU A 282 9.15 12.60 1.13
CA LEU A 282 10.01 11.57 1.72
C LEU A 282 10.55 12.06 3.05
N ARG A 283 10.33 11.28 4.12
CA ARG A 283 10.81 11.58 5.47
C ARG A 283 11.66 10.45 6.01
N GLY A 284 12.86 10.78 6.46
CA GLY A 284 13.67 9.87 7.26
C GLY A 284 13.13 9.77 8.69
N GLN A 285 13.47 8.67 9.38
CA GLN A 285 13.37 8.66 10.83
C GLN A 285 14.22 9.81 11.37
N ARG A 286 13.64 10.71 12.16
CA ARG A 286 14.49 11.65 12.91
C ARG A 286 15.41 10.78 13.76
N PRO A 287 16.75 10.99 13.72
CA PRO A 287 17.60 10.33 14.68
C PRO A 287 17.02 10.64 16.06
N HIS A 288 16.81 9.62 16.89
CA HIS A 288 16.55 9.86 18.30
C HIS A 288 17.63 10.83 18.77
N ALA A 289 17.25 12.06 19.08
CA ALA A 289 18.13 13.00 19.75
C ALA A 289 18.43 12.35 21.10
N GLY A 290 19.54 11.62 21.16
CA GLY A 290 20.10 11.15 22.41
C GLY A 290 20.27 12.35 23.35
N PRO A 291 20.32 12.15 24.67
CA PRO A 291 20.31 13.22 25.67
C PRO A 291 21.53 14.17 25.67
N ALA A 292 22.29 14.29 24.57
CA ALA A 292 23.52 15.06 24.48
C ALA A 292 23.36 16.53 24.04
N GLU A 293 22.17 17.00 23.63
CA GLU A 293 22.00 18.39 23.16
C GLU A 293 21.46 19.38 24.20
N ARG A 294 21.20 18.94 25.44
CA ARG A 294 20.72 19.82 26.52
C ARG A 294 21.79 20.67 27.23
N ASN A 295 23.06 20.59 26.82
CA ASN A 295 24.18 21.31 27.47
C ASN A 295 24.98 22.20 26.50
N ARG A 296 24.32 22.95 25.62
CA ARG A 296 24.96 24.15 25.04
C ARG A 296 24.46 25.38 25.78
N PRO A 297 25.31 26.06 26.58
CA PRO A 297 24.96 27.35 27.14
C PRO A 297 24.78 28.33 25.97
N ALA A 298 23.64 29.03 25.96
CA ALA A 298 23.40 30.15 25.08
C ALA A 298 24.37 31.27 25.44
N ASP A 299 25.43 31.48 24.64
CA ASP A 299 26.16 32.74 24.69
C ASP A 299 25.60 33.70 23.64
N CYS A 300 24.68 34.51 24.13
CA CYS A 300 23.97 35.54 23.40
C CYS A 300 24.67 36.88 23.66
N ARG A 301 25.60 37.30 22.78
CA ARG A 301 26.00 38.73 22.71
C ARG A 301 26.19 39.24 21.28
N ARG A 302 25.08 39.83 20.80
CA ARG A 302 24.95 41.14 20.12
C ARG A 302 25.82 41.41 18.89
N CYS A 303 25.15 41.36 17.73
CA CYS A 303 25.42 42.28 16.62
C CYS A 303 25.07 43.73 17.00
N ARG A 304 25.89 44.71 16.60
CA ARG A 304 25.43 45.83 15.76
C ARG A 304 26.58 46.50 14.98
N PRO A 305 26.28 47.09 13.81
CA PRO A 305 27.25 47.54 12.80
C PRO A 305 27.50 49.05 12.85
N CYS A 306 28.61 49.53 12.30
CA CYS A 306 28.76 50.89 11.74
C CYS A 306 30.06 50.97 10.91
N GLY A 307 29.93 51.27 9.61
CA GLY A 307 31.01 51.83 8.82
C GLY A 307 30.79 53.33 8.62
N ARG A 308 31.85 54.14 8.75
CA ARG A 308 32.27 55.21 7.81
C ARG A 308 33.41 56.09 8.38
N SER A 309 34.30 56.44 7.45
CA SER A 309 35.14 57.65 7.29
C SER A 309 36.29 58.00 8.26
N GLN A 310 37.48 58.08 7.65
CA GLN A 310 38.72 58.86 7.94
C GLN A 310 38.48 60.33 8.40
N PRO A 311 39.51 61.12 8.87
CA PRO A 311 40.95 61.09 8.54
C PRO A 311 41.98 61.33 9.67
N GLN A 312 43.28 61.25 9.31
CA GLN A 312 44.48 61.60 10.10
C GLN A 312 44.44 63.05 10.65
N PRO A 313 45.19 63.37 11.73
CA PRO A 313 46.54 63.95 11.55
C PRO A 313 47.57 63.57 12.65
N GLY A 314 48.87 63.68 12.31
CA GLY A 314 50.00 63.60 13.25
C GLY A 314 51.18 62.84 12.69
#